data_AF-A0A351UMU7-F1
#
_entry.id   AF-A0A351UMU7-F1
#
_cell.length_a   1.000
_cell.length_b   1.000
_cell.length_c   1.000
_cell.angle_alpha   90.00
_cell.angle_beta   90.00
_cell.angle_gamma   90.00
#
_symmetry.space_group_name_H-M   'P 1'
#
loop_
_entity.id
_entity.type
_entity.pdbx_description
1 polymer ?
#
loop_
_entity_poly.entity_id
_entity_poly.type
_entity_poly.pdbx_seq_one_letter_code
_entity_poly.pdbx_strand_id
1 'polypeptide(L)'
;MLKIITVLVLQFFFVAAAFAQDFTLGSVRAAGIPAAHGVKPPAPPVTPPGVTIAVYTTDETFTFESEVKPALDARIAALKAAGLTTLGGRAVPAGNDYSFAIDYIPTVKNGAALPPAVIVDTYNNGAAYWPERAAEAAMKACVANFRAAKLAVLGSSLIDAGSDTSFSVDYLQKSLLRPTQEYAVKFETYTGGKFTFESEAVKNIPAYLALLKQAGVPALRGKAVKRADGDYAVQVEYVVKTNSFGPRPQYSVTRYDSREVFTFEKDAQAASQARLPAFAAAGVPPLSNFARKEGNDYSFGVDFLVVNIYQQGGVIPSAAVETYQAPETFTFDSEARKAMAEKAAAFNAAGLGVIGSAVTGSIGSYTYSVDYIAKAGANAPLR
;
A
#
# COMPACT_ATOMS: atom_id res chain seq x y z
N MET A 1 -5.36 -6.07 74.64
CA MET A 1 -4.05 -6.55 75.15
C MET A 1 -2.97 -5.70 74.53
N LEU A 2 -2.14 -5.14 75.41
CA LEU A 2 -1.17 -4.08 75.22
C LEU A 2 0.10 -4.60 74.51
N LYS A 3 0.58 -3.95 73.44
CA LYS A 3 2.01 -3.91 73.12
C LYS A 3 2.42 -2.57 72.51
N ILE A 4 3.20 -1.88 73.32
CA ILE A 4 4.04 -0.72 73.08
C ILE A 4 5.07 -1.07 72.01
N ILE A 5 5.27 -0.22 71.00
CA ILE A 5 6.54 -0.16 70.26
C ILE A 5 7.05 1.28 70.29
N THR A 6 8.20 1.37 70.94
CA THR A 6 9.00 2.52 71.28
C THR A 6 9.57 3.19 70.03
N VAL A 7 9.42 4.51 69.97
CA VAL A 7 10.13 5.44 69.09
C VAL A 7 11.58 5.53 69.56
N LEU A 8 12.55 5.19 68.71
CA LEU A 8 13.96 5.47 68.94
C LEU A 8 14.40 6.56 67.96
N VAL A 9 14.46 7.80 68.45
CA VAL A 9 15.10 8.94 67.80
C VAL A 9 16.60 8.80 68.04
N LEU A 10 17.38 8.57 66.98
CA LEU A 10 18.83 8.61 67.05
C LEU A 10 19.32 9.86 66.32
N GLN A 11 19.63 10.89 67.11
CA GLN A 11 20.37 12.07 66.65
C GLN A 11 21.85 11.70 66.50
N PHE A 12 22.38 11.81 65.29
CA PHE A 12 23.82 11.83 65.04
C PHE A 12 24.24 13.26 64.68
N PHE A 13 24.83 13.95 65.65
CA PHE A 13 25.69 15.10 65.42
C PHE A 13 27.09 14.59 65.11
N PHE A 14 27.58 14.77 63.88
CA PHE A 14 29.02 14.75 63.61
C PHE A 14 29.41 15.95 62.74
N VAL A 15 30.00 16.91 63.44
CA VAL A 15 31.10 17.81 63.11
C VAL A 15 31.51 17.88 61.63
N ALA A 16 31.28 19.07 61.06
CA ALA A 16 31.93 19.54 59.87
C ALA A 16 33.46 19.66 60.09
N ALA A 17 34.24 19.00 59.25
CA ALA A 17 35.64 19.32 59.00
C ALA A 17 35.86 19.34 57.49
N ALA A 18 36.41 20.46 57.04
CA ALA A 18 36.54 20.87 55.66
C ALA A 18 37.44 19.96 54.81
N PHE A 19 36.94 19.57 53.63
CA PHE A 19 37.76 19.22 52.47
C PHE A 19 37.25 20.02 51.26
N ALA A 20 37.53 21.32 51.28
CA ALA A 20 37.62 22.10 50.05
C ALA A 20 39.11 22.11 49.68
N GLN A 21 39.52 21.17 48.82
CA GLN A 21 40.77 21.32 48.08
C GLN A 21 40.39 21.77 46.67
N ASP A 22 40.91 22.92 46.26
CA ASP A 22 40.85 23.39 44.88
C ASP A 22 41.58 22.40 43.99
N PHE A 23 40.84 21.55 43.27
CA PHE A 23 41.40 20.75 42.21
C PHE A 23 41.63 21.65 41.00
N THR A 24 42.84 22.17 40.86
CA THR A 24 43.28 22.93 39.68
C THR A 24 43.65 21.93 38.57
N LEU A 25 42.83 21.84 37.53
CA LEU A 25 43.02 21.02 36.31
C LEU A 25 44.25 21.41 35.45
N GLY A 26 45.17 22.23 35.97
CA GLY A 26 46.26 22.85 35.21
C GLY A 26 47.61 22.13 35.27
N SER A 27 47.76 21.02 36.00
CA SER A 27 49.09 20.44 36.25
C SER A 27 49.23 18.91 36.10
N VAL A 28 48.33 18.26 35.36
CA VAL A 28 48.58 16.87 34.91
C VAL A 28 49.33 16.91 33.57
N ARG A 29 50.65 16.73 33.63
CA ARG A 29 51.49 16.52 32.44
C ARG A 29 51.03 15.24 31.72
N ALA A 30 50.70 15.36 30.44
CA ALA A 30 50.20 14.31 29.54
C ALA A 30 51.18 13.14 29.26
N ALA A 31 52.24 12.96 30.05
CA ALA A 31 53.32 12.01 29.77
C ALA A 31 53.11 10.61 30.42
N GLY A 32 51.99 10.38 31.11
CA GLY A 32 51.76 9.15 31.89
C GLY A 32 50.43 8.43 31.66
N ILE A 33 49.62 8.87 30.69
CA ILE A 33 48.37 8.17 30.35
C ILE A 33 48.74 7.05 29.36
N PRO A 34 48.54 5.75 29.70
CA PRO A 34 48.69 4.69 28.72
C PRO A 34 47.73 4.97 27.57
N ALA A 35 48.25 5.02 26.34
CA ALA A 35 47.45 5.24 25.15
C ALA A 35 46.26 4.27 25.16
N ALA A 36 45.04 4.81 25.17
CA ALA A 36 43.84 4.00 24.99
C ALA A 36 44.06 3.12 23.76
N HIS A 37 43.81 1.81 23.88
CA HIS A 37 43.81 0.91 22.74
C HIS A 37 42.74 1.39 21.76
N GLY A 38 43.14 2.27 20.83
CA GLY A 38 42.30 2.69 19.73
C GLY A 38 41.99 1.44 18.92
N VAL A 39 40.72 1.01 18.97
CA VAL A 39 40.20 0.00 18.06
C VAL A 39 40.45 0.55 16.67
N LYS A 40 41.39 -0.06 15.95
CA LYS A 40 41.71 0.31 14.57
C LYS A 40 40.40 0.27 13.78
N PRO A 41 40.00 1.35 13.08
CA PRO A 41 38.79 1.32 12.27
C PRO A 41 38.92 0.15 11.30
N PRO A 42 37.88 -0.70 11.16
CA PRO A 42 37.93 -1.83 10.25
C PRO A 42 38.32 -1.32 8.86
N ALA A 43 39.28 -2.00 8.23
CA ALA A 43 39.70 -1.66 6.89
C ALA A 43 38.47 -1.68 5.96
N PRO A 44 38.38 -0.75 4.99
CA PRO A 44 37.27 -0.75 4.06
C PRO A 44 37.22 -2.10 3.34
N PRO A 45 36.04 -2.72 3.19
CA PRO A 45 35.90 -3.99 2.50
C PRO A 45 36.44 -3.89 1.07
N VAL A 46 37.31 -4.81 0.70
CA VAL A 46 37.89 -4.87 -0.65
C VAL A 46 36.83 -5.43 -1.60
N THR A 47 36.28 -4.59 -2.48
CA THR A 47 35.33 -5.01 -3.52
C THR A 47 36.01 -5.31 -4.85
N PRO A 48 35.50 -6.27 -5.65
CA PRO A 48 35.91 -6.45 -7.03
C PRO A 48 35.66 -5.19 -7.87
N PRO A 49 36.46 -4.93 -8.92
CA PRO A 49 36.26 -3.77 -9.80
C PRO A 49 34.85 -3.76 -10.42
N GLY A 50 34.18 -2.61 -10.36
CA GLY A 50 32.85 -2.39 -10.97
C GLY A 50 31.64 -2.59 -10.05
N VAL A 51 31.82 -2.88 -8.76
CA VAL A 51 30.71 -3.01 -7.79
C VAL A 51 30.43 -1.67 -7.10
N THR A 52 29.23 -1.13 -7.30
CA THR A 52 28.74 0.04 -6.55
C THR A 52 28.41 -0.38 -5.11
N ILE A 53 28.95 0.35 -4.14
CA ILE A 53 28.57 0.21 -2.72
C ILE A 53 27.59 1.34 -2.39
N ALA A 54 26.44 0.98 -1.82
CA ALA A 54 25.48 1.93 -1.29
C ALA A 54 25.50 1.88 0.25
N VAL A 55 25.06 2.97 0.88
CA VAL A 55 24.97 3.09 2.34
C VAL A 55 23.50 3.17 2.73
N TYR A 56 23.05 2.22 3.53
CA TYR A 56 21.76 2.28 4.21
C TYR A 56 21.92 3.09 5.49
N THR A 57 21.07 4.09 5.68
CA THR A 57 20.99 4.91 6.90
C THR A 57 19.57 4.85 7.46
N THR A 58 19.44 4.87 8.77
CA THR A 58 18.16 4.90 9.48
C THR A 58 18.03 6.18 10.30
N ASP A 59 16.81 6.53 10.69
CA ASP A 59 16.52 7.62 11.63
C ASP A 59 16.38 7.12 13.08
N GLU A 60 16.66 5.84 13.33
CA GLU A 60 16.77 5.29 14.69
C GLU A 60 17.94 5.97 15.41
N THR A 61 17.66 6.55 16.58
CA THR A 61 18.67 7.12 17.48
C THR A 61 18.69 6.39 18.81
N PHE A 62 19.89 6.27 19.37
CA PHE A 62 20.19 5.56 20.61
C PHE A 62 21.03 6.48 21.49
N THR A 63 20.69 6.56 22.78
CA THR A 63 21.43 7.42 23.71
C THR A 63 22.87 6.92 23.89
N PHE A 64 23.09 5.60 23.82
CA PHE A 64 24.41 5.01 23.98
C PHE A 64 24.84 4.20 22.76
N GLU A 65 26.12 4.30 22.38
CA GLU A 65 26.69 3.50 21.29
C GLU A 65 26.54 1.99 21.54
N SER A 66 26.54 1.55 22.80
CA SER A 66 26.34 0.15 23.18
C SER A 66 24.98 -0.42 22.75
N GLU A 67 23.97 0.43 22.61
CA GLU A 67 22.62 0.06 22.17
C GLU A 67 22.50 -0.06 20.65
N VAL A 68 23.43 0.57 19.92
CA VAL A 68 23.46 0.57 18.45
C VAL A 68 23.76 -0.83 17.92
N LYS A 69 24.69 -1.56 18.56
CA LYS A 69 25.17 -2.86 18.04
C LYS A 69 24.05 -3.90 17.89
N PRO A 70 23.20 -4.17 18.90
CA PRO A 70 22.06 -5.09 18.73
C PRO A 70 21.11 -4.68 17.60
N ALA A 71 20.80 -3.40 17.46
CA ALA A 71 19.91 -2.89 16.41
C ALA A 71 20.54 -3.01 15.00
N LEU A 72 21.83 -2.67 14.89
CA LEU A 72 22.64 -2.84 13.69
C LEU A 72 22.68 -4.31 13.25
N ASP A 73 23.00 -5.23 14.16
CA ASP A 73 23.08 -6.66 13.87
C ASP A 73 21.70 -7.22 13.42
N ALA A 74 20.62 -6.79 14.07
CA ALA A 74 19.25 -7.14 13.68
C ALA A 74 18.89 -6.61 12.28
N ARG A 75 19.28 -5.37 11.94
CA ARG A 75 19.07 -4.79 10.61
C ARG A 75 19.87 -5.52 9.54
N ILE A 76 21.14 -5.84 9.80
CA ILE A 76 21.98 -6.64 8.90
C ILE A 76 21.33 -8.00 8.65
N ALA A 77 20.81 -8.66 9.68
CA ALA A 77 20.11 -9.94 9.54
C ALA A 77 18.84 -9.81 8.68
N ALA A 78 18.05 -8.75 8.88
CA ALA A 78 16.86 -8.47 8.07
C ALA A 78 17.19 -8.22 6.59
N LEU A 79 18.26 -7.45 6.31
CA LEU A 79 18.75 -7.21 4.95
C LEU A 79 19.22 -8.50 4.28
N LYS A 80 19.99 -9.33 4.99
CA LYS A 80 20.43 -10.64 4.49
C LYS A 80 19.24 -11.57 4.22
N ALA A 81 18.25 -11.60 5.11
CA ALA A 81 17.02 -12.37 4.91
C ALA A 81 16.19 -11.86 3.72
N ALA A 82 16.29 -10.57 3.39
CA ALA A 82 15.71 -9.97 2.20
C ALA A 82 16.50 -10.27 0.90
N GLY A 83 17.63 -10.99 0.99
CA GLY A 83 18.48 -11.34 -0.15
C GLY A 83 19.57 -10.33 -0.47
N LEU A 84 19.80 -9.33 0.39
CA LEU A 84 20.82 -8.31 0.17
C LEU A 84 22.19 -8.77 0.69
N THR A 85 23.23 -8.42 -0.07
CA THR A 85 24.62 -8.60 0.38
C THR A 85 25.05 -7.35 1.14
N THR A 86 25.26 -7.51 2.44
CA THR A 86 25.80 -6.46 3.34
C THR A 86 27.32 -6.62 3.49
N LEU A 87 28.07 -5.53 3.44
CA LEU A 87 29.53 -5.49 3.64
C LEU A 87 29.94 -5.17 5.08
N GLY A 88 28.97 -4.96 5.97
CA GLY A 88 29.16 -4.58 7.36
C GLY A 88 28.44 -3.28 7.66
N GLY A 89 28.49 -2.86 8.92
CA GLY A 89 27.97 -1.57 9.32
C GLY A 89 28.73 -1.01 10.50
N ARG A 90 28.44 0.26 10.81
CA ARG A 90 29.14 1.07 11.79
C ARG A 90 28.16 1.94 12.55
N ALA A 91 28.45 2.20 13.83
CA ALA A 91 27.79 3.27 14.55
C ALA A 91 28.20 4.62 13.95
N VAL A 92 27.27 5.57 13.90
CA VAL A 92 27.49 6.93 13.42
C VAL A 92 26.90 7.92 14.41
N PRO A 93 27.57 9.04 14.73
CA PRO A 93 26.99 10.08 15.57
C PRO A 93 25.72 10.69 14.93
N ALA A 94 24.70 10.96 15.75
CA ALA A 94 23.43 11.56 15.36
C ALA A 94 23.05 12.66 16.38
N GLY A 95 23.67 13.84 16.25
CA GLY A 95 23.52 14.91 17.25
C GLY A 95 24.17 14.53 18.57
N ASN A 96 23.39 14.48 19.66
CA ASN A 96 23.84 13.99 20.97
C ASN A 96 23.67 12.47 21.14
N ASP A 97 23.05 11.81 20.17
CA ASP A 97 22.76 10.38 20.17
C ASP A 97 23.64 9.65 19.14
N TYR A 98 23.43 8.34 19.00
CA TYR A 98 24.07 7.48 18.02
C TYR A 98 23.02 6.84 17.09
N SER A 99 23.40 6.59 15.84
CA SER A 99 22.66 5.79 14.87
C SER A 99 23.60 4.78 14.22
N PHE A 100 23.21 4.15 13.11
CA PHE A 100 24.08 3.26 12.35
C PHE A 100 23.92 3.40 10.84
N ALA A 101 25.00 3.04 10.14
CA ALA A 101 25.04 2.93 8.69
C ALA A 101 25.47 1.51 8.29
N ILE A 102 24.86 0.96 7.24
CA ILE A 102 25.19 -0.38 6.69
C ILE A 102 25.61 -0.23 5.24
N ASP A 103 26.80 -0.69 4.91
CA ASP A 103 27.27 -0.71 3.53
C ASP A 103 26.72 -1.98 2.85
N TYR A 104 26.14 -1.86 1.66
CA TYR A 104 25.52 -2.98 0.94
C TYR A 104 25.71 -2.85 -0.58
N ILE A 105 25.51 -3.97 -1.28
CA ILE A 105 25.51 -4.01 -2.74
C ILE A 105 24.07 -3.82 -3.23
N PRO A 106 23.73 -2.70 -3.89
CA PRO A 106 22.37 -2.38 -4.31
C PRO A 106 21.95 -3.11 -5.59
N THR A 107 22.92 -3.62 -6.38
CA THR A 107 22.69 -4.34 -7.62
C THR A 107 22.91 -5.83 -7.46
N VAL A 108 22.02 -6.61 -8.05
CA VAL A 108 21.98 -8.06 -7.88
C VAL A 108 21.65 -8.70 -9.22
N LYS A 109 22.44 -9.72 -9.57
CA LYS A 109 22.32 -10.43 -10.85
C LYS A 109 21.00 -11.19 -10.94
N ASN A 110 20.45 -11.26 -12.14
CA ASN A 110 19.26 -12.07 -12.42
C ASN A 110 19.49 -13.54 -12.05
N GLY A 111 18.68 -14.09 -11.13
CA GLY A 111 18.81 -15.45 -10.59
C GLY A 111 19.27 -15.53 -9.13
N ALA A 112 19.73 -14.44 -8.52
CA ALA A 112 19.94 -14.39 -7.07
C ALA A 112 18.60 -14.46 -6.29
N ALA A 113 18.65 -14.82 -5.02
CA ALA A 113 17.50 -14.66 -4.13
C ALA A 113 17.22 -13.17 -3.96
N LEU A 114 16.16 -12.69 -4.60
CA LEU A 114 15.81 -11.27 -4.65
C LEU A 114 14.55 -11.00 -3.84
N PRO A 115 14.42 -9.79 -3.26
CA PRO A 115 13.12 -9.35 -2.76
C PRO A 115 12.10 -9.36 -3.92
N PRO A 116 10.81 -9.54 -3.62
CA PRO A 116 9.80 -9.52 -4.67
C PRO A 116 9.72 -8.12 -5.30
N ALA A 117 9.29 -8.07 -6.56
CA ALA A 117 8.95 -6.82 -7.22
C ALA A 117 7.47 -6.52 -6.94
N VAL A 118 7.21 -5.58 -6.04
CA VAL A 118 5.86 -5.26 -5.56
C VAL A 118 5.66 -3.75 -5.52
N ILE A 119 4.40 -3.34 -5.59
CA ILE A 119 3.94 -1.96 -5.48
C ILE A 119 2.85 -1.95 -4.41
N VAL A 120 2.95 -1.01 -3.48
CA VAL A 120 1.87 -0.70 -2.54
C VAL A 120 1.08 0.45 -3.13
N ASP A 121 -0.22 0.24 -3.34
CA ASP A 121 -1.16 1.23 -3.86
C ASP A 121 -2.34 1.38 -2.93
N THR A 122 -2.99 2.54 -3.00
CA THR A 122 -4.24 2.83 -2.27
C THR A 122 -5.35 3.01 -3.29
N TYR A 123 -6.38 2.17 -3.22
CA TYR A 123 -7.64 2.41 -3.92
C TYR A 123 -8.50 3.32 -3.06
N ASN A 124 -8.89 4.47 -3.61
CA ASN A 124 -9.90 5.34 -3.02
C ASN A 124 -11.20 5.14 -3.78
N ASN A 125 -12.27 4.82 -3.06
CA ASN A 125 -13.56 4.68 -3.67
C ASN A 125 -14.04 6.04 -4.22
N GLY A 126 -14.53 6.06 -5.47
CA GLY A 126 -15.14 7.26 -6.04
C GLY A 126 -16.55 7.56 -5.56
N ALA A 127 -17.14 6.68 -4.76
CA ALA A 127 -18.45 6.86 -4.17
C ALA A 127 -18.38 7.47 -2.76
N ALA A 128 -19.41 8.24 -2.43
CA ALA A 128 -19.71 8.65 -1.08
C ALA A 128 -21.02 7.96 -0.65
N TYR A 129 -21.09 7.50 0.59
CA TYR A 129 -22.25 6.83 1.16
C TYR A 129 -22.78 7.67 2.31
N TRP A 130 -24.09 7.92 2.29
CA TRP A 130 -24.72 8.67 3.37
C TRP A 130 -24.63 7.94 4.73
N PRO A 131 -24.99 6.64 4.86
CA PRO A 131 -24.74 5.92 6.12
C PRO A 131 -23.36 5.24 6.15
N GLU A 132 -22.59 5.49 7.22
CA GLU A 132 -21.29 4.88 7.49
C GLU A 132 -21.32 3.34 7.37
N ARG A 133 -22.39 2.70 7.87
CA ARG A 133 -22.59 1.25 7.77
C ARG A 133 -22.62 0.73 6.33
N ALA A 134 -23.13 1.52 5.38
CA ALA A 134 -23.12 1.15 3.97
C ALA A 134 -21.71 1.28 3.38
N ALA A 135 -20.97 2.33 3.74
CA ALA A 135 -19.56 2.47 3.37
C ALA A 135 -18.73 1.29 3.90
N GLU A 136 -18.94 0.88 5.16
CA GLU A 136 -18.24 -0.25 5.77
C GLU A 136 -18.57 -1.59 5.07
N ALA A 137 -19.84 -1.82 4.73
CA ALA A 137 -20.25 -3.01 3.98
C ALA A 137 -19.62 -3.05 2.57
N ALA A 138 -19.61 -1.91 1.87
CA ALA A 138 -18.98 -1.78 0.55
C ALA A 138 -17.45 -1.97 0.64
N MET A 139 -16.81 -1.40 1.67
CA MET A 139 -15.38 -1.59 1.94
C MET A 139 -15.04 -3.06 2.17
N LYS A 140 -15.83 -3.78 2.98
CA LYS A 140 -15.63 -5.23 3.22
C LYS A 140 -15.78 -6.05 1.95
N ALA A 141 -16.76 -5.73 1.10
CA ALA A 141 -16.92 -6.37 -0.20
C ALA A 141 -15.72 -6.09 -1.13
N CYS A 142 -15.25 -4.84 -1.17
CA CYS A 142 -14.07 -4.45 -1.93
C CYS A 142 -12.81 -5.23 -1.48
N VAL A 143 -12.56 -5.31 -0.17
CA VAL A 143 -11.46 -6.11 0.41
C VAL A 143 -11.57 -7.58 0.02
N ALA A 144 -12.79 -8.15 0.04
CA ALA A 144 -13.01 -9.52 -0.41
C ALA A 144 -12.67 -9.71 -1.90
N ASN A 145 -13.03 -8.74 -2.75
CA ASN A 145 -12.75 -8.79 -4.18
C ASN A 145 -11.25 -8.62 -4.50
N PHE A 146 -10.53 -7.77 -3.78
CA PHE A 146 -9.05 -7.72 -3.84
C PHE A 146 -8.42 -9.07 -3.48
N ARG A 147 -8.88 -9.71 -2.39
CA ARG A 147 -8.39 -11.03 -1.99
C ARG A 147 -8.74 -12.12 -3.01
N ALA A 148 -9.93 -12.08 -3.59
CA ALA A 148 -10.34 -12.98 -4.67
C ALA A 148 -9.46 -12.83 -5.92
N ALA A 149 -9.01 -11.60 -6.21
CA ALA A 149 -8.01 -11.29 -7.25
C ALA A 149 -6.57 -11.70 -6.89
N LYS A 150 -6.37 -12.35 -5.72
CA LYS A 150 -5.09 -12.75 -5.15
C LYS A 150 -4.16 -11.57 -4.84
N LEU A 151 -4.74 -10.41 -4.52
CA LEU A 151 -4.02 -9.23 -4.04
C LEU A 151 -4.00 -9.23 -2.51
N ALA A 152 -2.84 -8.91 -1.94
CA ALA A 152 -2.70 -8.83 -0.49
C ALA A 152 -3.22 -7.45 -0.02
N VAL A 153 -4.18 -7.45 0.90
CA VAL A 153 -4.72 -6.22 1.50
C VAL A 153 -3.94 -5.91 2.76
N LEU A 154 -3.35 -4.71 2.81
CA LEU A 154 -2.53 -4.23 3.93
C LEU A 154 -3.36 -3.47 4.96
N GLY A 155 -4.39 -2.78 4.51
CA GLY A 155 -5.26 -1.99 5.36
C GLY A 155 -6.50 -1.53 4.62
N SER A 156 -7.51 -1.10 5.37
CA SER A 156 -8.69 -0.45 4.83
C SER A 156 -9.25 0.51 5.88
N SER A 157 -9.70 1.68 5.46
CA SER A 157 -10.23 2.69 6.36
C SER A 157 -11.41 3.44 5.74
N LEU A 158 -12.33 3.86 6.59
CA LEU A 158 -13.34 4.85 6.22
C LEU A 158 -12.70 6.24 6.19
N ILE A 159 -13.12 7.06 5.25
CA ILE A 159 -12.64 8.43 5.07
C ILE A 159 -13.83 9.38 4.96
N ASP A 160 -13.69 10.59 5.52
CA ASP A 160 -14.72 11.61 5.44
C ASP A 160 -14.79 12.19 4.03
N ALA A 161 -16.00 12.26 3.47
CA ALA A 161 -16.30 12.79 2.15
C ALA A 161 -17.38 13.88 2.25
N GLY A 162 -17.06 14.99 2.93
CA GLY A 162 -18.03 16.05 3.21
C GLY A 162 -18.98 15.65 4.35
N SER A 163 -20.28 15.56 4.07
CA SER A 163 -21.28 15.03 5.01
C SER A 163 -21.39 13.50 4.98
N ASP A 164 -20.72 12.86 4.03
CA ASP A 164 -20.86 11.45 3.71
C ASP A 164 -19.57 10.69 4.03
N THR A 165 -19.63 9.37 3.97
CA THR A 165 -18.49 8.50 4.22
C THR A 165 -18.04 7.82 2.94
N SER A 166 -16.74 7.81 2.66
CA SER A 166 -16.13 6.96 1.63
C SER A 166 -15.15 5.98 2.27
N PHE A 167 -14.41 5.22 1.47
CA PHE A 167 -13.40 4.32 2.00
C PHE A 167 -12.17 4.25 1.10
N SER A 168 -11.06 3.83 1.70
CA SER A 168 -9.83 3.46 1.03
C SER A 168 -9.40 2.04 1.38
N VAL A 169 -8.70 1.39 0.45
CA VAL A 169 -8.10 0.08 0.64
C VAL A 169 -6.65 0.14 0.19
N ASP A 170 -5.72 -0.12 1.10
CA ASP A 170 -4.31 -0.29 0.79
C ASP A 170 -4.07 -1.73 0.39
N TYR A 171 -3.46 -1.93 -0.76
CA TYR A 171 -3.19 -3.26 -1.30
C TYR A 171 -1.82 -3.34 -1.94
N LEU A 172 -1.33 -4.57 -2.04
CA LEU A 172 -0.07 -4.90 -2.67
C LEU A 172 -0.34 -5.63 -3.97
N GLN A 173 0.30 -5.16 -5.04
CA GLN A 173 0.31 -5.82 -6.33
C GLN A 173 1.72 -6.07 -6.85
N LYS A 174 1.85 -7.01 -7.79
CA LYS A 174 3.15 -7.30 -8.40
C LYS A 174 3.55 -6.17 -9.35
N SER A 175 4.85 -5.88 -9.40
CA SER A 175 5.47 -5.11 -10.46
C SER A 175 6.01 -6.07 -11.52
N LEU A 176 5.45 -6.04 -12.72
CA LEU A 176 5.83 -6.86 -13.87
C LEU A 176 7.08 -6.29 -14.56
N LEU A 177 8.19 -6.26 -13.81
CA LEU A 177 9.47 -5.72 -14.26
C LEU A 177 9.92 -6.37 -15.57
N ARG A 178 10.47 -5.56 -16.48
CA ARG A 178 11.17 -6.10 -17.66
C ARG A 178 12.36 -6.97 -17.22
N PRO A 179 12.60 -8.12 -17.89
CA PRO A 179 13.82 -8.89 -17.71
C PRO A 179 15.06 -8.01 -17.98
N THR A 180 15.99 -7.99 -17.02
CA THR A 180 17.27 -7.29 -17.14
C THR A 180 18.38 -8.18 -16.57
N GLN A 181 19.65 -7.90 -16.94
CA GLN A 181 20.79 -8.63 -16.40
C GLN A 181 20.99 -8.35 -14.92
N GLU A 182 20.75 -7.10 -14.51
CA GLU A 182 20.86 -6.64 -13.13
C GLU A 182 19.56 -5.97 -12.71
N TYR A 183 19.19 -6.20 -11.45
CA TYR A 183 18.13 -5.49 -10.77
C TYR A 183 18.71 -4.64 -9.66
N ALA A 184 18.03 -3.54 -9.36
CA ALA A 184 18.32 -2.72 -8.21
C ALA A 184 17.40 -3.10 -7.04
N VAL A 185 17.87 -2.84 -5.84
CA VAL A 185 17.07 -2.89 -4.63
C VAL A 185 16.67 -1.47 -4.23
N LYS A 186 15.39 -1.29 -3.86
CA LYS A 186 14.88 -0.03 -3.33
C LYS A 186 14.25 -0.24 -1.95
N PHE A 187 14.47 0.72 -1.07
CA PHE A 187 13.81 0.84 0.23
C PHE A 187 12.60 1.73 0.06
N GLU A 188 11.44 1.26 0.52
CA GLU A 188 10.17 1.96 0.44
C GLU A 188 9.53 1.98 1.84
N THR A 189 8.60 2.90 2.04
CA THR A 189 7.84 3.00 3.29
C THR A 189 6.35 2.85 3.03
N TYR A 190 5.67 2.05 3.84
CA TYR A 190 4.22 1.95 3.89
C TYR A 190 3.74 2.55 5.21
N THR A 191 2.82 3.50 5.16
CA THR A 191 2.21 4.08 6.36
C THR A 191 0.75 3.69 6.41
N GLY A 192 0.33 3.01 7.47
CA GLY A 192 -1.04 2.54 7.63
C GLY A 192 -1.58 2.69 9.05
N GLY A 193 -2.90 2.71 9.15
CA GLY A 193 -3.62 2.81 10.42
C GLY A 193 -3.89 4.24 10.88
N LYS A 194 -4.76 4.32 11.88
CA LYS A 194 -5.18 5.54 12.58
C LYS A 194 -5.38 5.18 14.05
N PHE A 195 -4.52 5.70 14.90
CA PHE A 195 -4.46 5.41 16.33
C PHE A 195 -4.45 6.73 17.10
N THR A 196 -5.26 6.85 18.15
CA THR A 196 -5.33 8.10 18.92
C THR A 196 -4.04 8.33 19.71
N PHE A 197 -3.37 7.27 20.15
CA PHE A 197 -2.15 7.36 20.94
C PHE A 197 -0.95 6.71 20.25
N GLU A 198 0.23 7.30 20.43
CA GLU A 198 1.50 6.76 19.92
C GLU A 198 1.74 5.34 20.44
N SER A 199 1.44 5.09 21.72
CA SER A 199 1.61 3.78 22.35
C SER A 199 0.77 2.67 21.69
N GLU A 200 -0.40 3.02 21.15
CA GLU A 200 -1.22 2.09 20.38
C GLU A 200 -0.60 1.78 19.03
N ALA A 201 -0.08 2.79 18.32
CA ALA A 201 0.64 2.59 17.08
C ALA A 201 1.89 1.70 17.32
N VAL A 202 2.67 1.99 18.36
CA VAL A 202 3.85 1.18 18.75
C VAL A 202 3.46 -0.27 19.01
N LYS A 203 2.38 -0.52 19.78
CA LYS A 203 1.88 -1.87 20.07
C LYS A 203 1.48 -2.62 18.79
N ASN A 204 1.05 -1.92 17.75
CA ASN A 204 0.62 -2.52 16.48
C ASN A 204 1.75 -2.72 15.46
N ILE A 205 2.97 -2.20 15.69
CA ILE A 205 4.12 -2.40 14.79
C ILE A 205 4.33 -3.87 14.40
N PRO A 206 4.32 -4.86 15.33
CA PRO A 206 4.51 -6.27 14.97
C PRO A 206 3.44 -6.81 14.02
N ALA A 207 2.20 -6.33 14.13
CA ALA A 207 1.11 -6.75 13.25
C ALA A 207 1.33 -6.27 11.81
N TYR A 208 1.75 -5.02 11.62
CA TYR A 208 2.07 -4.47 10.30
C TYR A 208 3.29 -5.13 9.67
N LEU A 209 4.34 -5.42 10.46
CA LEU A 209 5.49 -6.21 10.00
C LEU A 209 5.06 -7.61 9.54
N ALA A 210 4.16 -8.26 10.29
CA ALA A 210 3.63 -9.57 9.95
C ALA A 210 2.79 -9.54 8.66
N LEU A 211 1.99 -8.49 8.44
CA LEU A 211 1.18 -8.32 7.21
C LEU A 211 2.05 -8.30 5.96
N LEU A 212 3.12 -7.48 5.94
CA LEU A 212 4.05 -7.45 4.81
C LEU A 212 4.77 -8.78 4.62
N LYS A 213 5.20 -9.42 5.72
CA LYS A 213 5.84 -10.74 5.68
C LYS A 213 4.91 -11.81 5.12
N GLN A 214 3.63 -11.81 5.49
CA GLN A 214 2.61 -12.72 4.93
C GLN A 214 2.35 -12.46 3.45
N ALA A 215 2.48 -11.21 2.99
CA ALA A 215 2.44 -10.84 1.58
C ALA A 215 3.74 -11.18 0.82
N GLY A 216 4.72 -11.80 1.49
CA GLY A 216 6.01 -12.19 0.91
C GLY A 216 7.01 -11.05 0.76
N VAL A 217 6.74 -9.88 1.35
CA VAL A 217 7.62 -8.70 1.31
C VAL A 217 8.54 -8.68 2.53
N PRO A 218 9.87 -8.56 2.33
CA PRO A 218 10.79 -8.35 3.43
C PRO A 218 10.58 -6.97 4.06
N ALA A 219 9.90 -6.96 5.21
CA ALA A 219 9.80 -5.79 6.07
C ALA A 219 11.04 -5.70 6.98
N LEU A 220 11.59 -4.50 7.10
CA LEU A 220 12.80 -4.25 7.90
C LEU A 220 12.42 -3.81 9.31
N ARG A 221 11.64 -2.73 9.41
CA ARG A 221 11.25 -2.14 10.69
C ARG A 221 9.94 -1.42 10.57
N GLY A 222 9.31 -1.22 11.72
CA GLY A 222 8.21 -0.28 11.85
C GLY A 222 8.50 0.75 12.92
N LYS A 223 7.88 1.91 12.80
CA LYS A 223 7.85 2.95 13.81
C LYS A 223 6.47 3.60 13.85
N ALA A 224 6.14 4.21 14.99
CA ALA A 224 4.99 5.10 15.05
C ALA A 224 5.34 6.44 14.39
N VAL A 225 4.42 7.00 13.64
CA VAL A 225 4.55 8.33 13.02
C VAL A 225 3.28 9.14 13.27
N LYS A 226 3.46 10.43 13.55
CA LYS A 226 2.33 11.35 13.71
C LYS A 226 1.76 11.71 12.33
N ARG A 227 0.44 11.67 12.21
CA ARG A 227 -0.32 12.02 11.02
C ARG A 227 -0.66 13.51 11.02
N ALA A 228 -1.07 14.03 9.87
CA ALA A 228 -1.47 15.42 9.71
C ALA A 228 -2.74 15.78 10.51
N ASP A 229 -3.62 14.81 10.76
CA ASP A 229 -4.86 14.94 11.54
C ASP A 229 -4.64 14.88 13.07
N GLY A 230 -3.39 14.73 13.52
CA GLY A 230 -3.02 14.69 14.93
C GLY A 230 -2.96 13.28 15.54
N ASP A 231 -3.55 12.29 14.87
CA ASP A 231 -3.47 10.88 15.25
C ASP A 231 -2.09 10.28 14.88
N TYR A 232 -1.90 9.00 15.19
CA TYR A 232 -0.70 8.23 14.90
C TYR A 232 -0.98 7.12 13.88
N ALA A 233 0.05 6.73 13.14
CA ALA A 233 0.05 5.61 12.20
C ALA A 233 1.29 4.74 12.43
N VAL A 234 1.28 3.53 11.87
CA VAL A 234 2.46 2.67 11.78
C VAL A 234 3.10 2.86 10.42
N GLN A 235 4.35 3.30 10.38
CA GLN A 235 5.18 3.31 9.18
C GLN A 235 6.09 2.10 9.18
N VAL A 236 5.99 1.25 8.17
CA VAL A 236 6.87 0.11 7.92
C VAL A 236 7.81 0.42 6.77
N GLU A 237 9.10 0.26 7.00
CA GLU A 237 10.12 0.25 5.96
C GLU A 237 10.28 -1.17 5.41
N TYR A 238 10.31 -1.31 4.09
CA TYR A 238 10.41 -2.59 3.41
C TYR A 238 11.28 -2.51 2.16
N VAL A 239 11.67 -3.67 1.65
CA VAL A 239 12.61 -3.78 0.54
C VAL A 239 11.96 -4.43 -0.66
N VAL A 240 12.16 -3.83 -1.83
CA VAL A 240 11.63 -4.32 -3.10
C VAL A 240 12.69 -4.39 -4.18
N LYS A 241 12.47 -5.31 -5.12
CA LYS A 241 13.24 -5.35 -6.37
C LYS A 241 12.67 -4.34 -7.35
N THR A 242 13.55 -3.58 -8.01
CA THR A 242 13.20 -2.60 -9.05
C THR A 242 14.21 -2.63 -10.20
N ASN A 243 13.95 -1.86 -11.26
CA ASN A 243 14.89 -1.61 -12.35
C ASN A 243 14.73 -0.17 -12.88
N SER A 244 15.56 0.22 -13.84
CA SER A 244 15.56 1.57 -14.43
C SER A 244 14.32 1.91 -15.26
N PHE A 245 13.43 0.96 -15.55
CA PHE A 245 12.25 1.17 -16.38
C PHE A 245 11.00 1.59 -15.58
N GLY A 246 11.12 1.69 -14.25
CA GLY A 246 10.03 2.10 -13.38
C GLY A 246 9.00 1.00 -13.07
N PRO A 247 7.99 1.33 -12.24
CA PRO A 247 6.97 0.39 -11.81
C PRO A 247 6.07 -0.04 -12.96
N ARG A 248 5.69 -1.33 -12.98
CA ARG A 248 4.79 -1.92 -13.97
C ARG A 248 3.66 -2.67 -13.25
N PRO A 249 2.66 -1.96 -12.72
CA PRO A 249 1.60 -2.58 -11.93
C PRO A 249 0.88 -3.69 -12.69
N GLN A 250 0.66 -4.82 -12.02
CA GLN A 250 -0.05 -5.96 -12.59
C GLN A 250 -1.50 -5.63 -12.92
N TYR A 251 -2.14 -4.77 -12.12
CA TYR A 251 -3.53 -4.39 -12.27
C TYR A 251 -3.67 -2.87 -12.40
N SER A 252 -4.74 -2.45 -13.08
CA SER A 252 -5.25 -1.09 -13.04
C SER A 252 -6.69 -1.11 -12.53
N VAL A 253 -7.10 -0.04 -11.87
CA VAL A 253 -8.52 0.21 -11.57
C VAL A 253 -9.13 0.95 -12.75
N THR A 254 -10.23 0.44 -13.28
CA THR A 254 -11.03 1.08 -14.34
C THR A 254 -12.42 1.37 -13.81
N ARG A 255 -13.06 2.41 -14.35
CA ARG A 255 -14.45 2.76 -14.07
C ARG A 255 -15.31 2.51 -15.30
N TYR A 256 -16.45 1.87 -15.08
CA TYR A 256 -17.56 1.84 -16.01
C TYR A 256 -18.61 2.84 -15.53
N ASP A 257 -19.02 3.75 -16.41
CA ASP A 257 -20.14 4.65 -16.18
C ASP A 257 -21.29 4.23 -17.11
N SER A 258 -22.41 3.84 -16.52
CA SER A 258 -23.59 3.40 -17.26
C SER A 258 -24.23 4.55 -18.04
N ARG A 259 -24.90 4.21 -19.14
CA ARG A 259 -25.79 5.12 -19.89
C ARG A 259 -27.25 4.99 -19.47
N GLU A 260 -27.56 4.01 -18.63
CA GLU A 260 -28.91 3.86 -18.08
C GLU A 260 -29.19 5.02 -17.13
N VAL A 261 -30.36 5.65 -17.28
CA VAL A 261 -30.84 6.73 -16.43
C VAL A 261 -32.08 6.29 -15.67
N PHE A 262 -32.17 6.71 -14.41
CA PHE A 262 -33.19 6.34 -13.46
C PHE A 262 -33.66 7.59 -12.73
N THR A 263 -34.97 7.72 -12.52
CA THR A 263 -35.53 8.86 -11.78
C THR A 263 -35.08 8.90 -10.31
N PHE A 264 -34.80 7.74 -9.71
CA PHE A 264 -34.42 7.63 -8.31
C PHE A 264 -33.07 6.97 -8.13
N GLU A 265 -32.26 7.53 -7.22
CA GLU A 265 -30.94 7.03 -6.86
C GLU A 265 -30.94 5.55 -6.46
N LYS A 266 -31.94 5.13 -5.67
CA LYS A 266 -32.08 3.74 -5.21
C LYS A 266 -32.18 2.75 -6.37
N ASP A 267 -32.80 3.15 -7.47
CA ASP A 267 -33.02 2.28 -8.63
C ASP A 267 -31.72 2.16 -9.44
N ALA A 268 -30.97 3.27 -9.58
CA ALA A 268 -29.63 3.26 -10.15
C ALA A 268 -28.66 2.40 -9.31
N GLN A 269 -28.71 2.51 -7.98
CA GLN A 269 -27.88 1.69 -7.08
C GLN A 269 -28.23 0.20 -7.19
N ALA A 270 -29.52 -0.15 -7.21
CA ALA A 270 -29.97 -1.53 -7.38
C ALA A 270 -29.55 -2.10 -8.74
N ALA A 271 -29.66 -1.30 -9.81
CA ALA A 271 -29.16 -1.67 -11.13
C ALA A 271 -27.64 -1.94 -11.10
N SER A 272 -26.86 -1.05 -10.50
CA SER A 272 -25.40 -1.21 -10.34
C SER A 272 -25.03 -2.51 -9.64
N GLN A 273 -25.70 -2.81 -8.52
CA GLN A 273 -25.48 -4.03 -7.76
C GLN A 273 -25.83 -5.29 -8.57
N ALA A 274 -26.89 -5.24 -9.38
CA ALA A 274 -27.30 -6.35 -10.24
C ALA A 274 -26.29 -6.66 -11.37
N ARG A 275 -25.40 -5.72 -11.72
CA ARG A 275 -24.36 -5.92 -12.75
C ARG A 275 -23.08 -6.57 -12.23
N LEU A 276 -22.81 -6.54 -10.92
CA LEU A 276 -21.56 -7.06 -10.35
C LEU A 276 -21.25 -8.53 -10.74
N PRO A 277 -22.23 -9.44 -10.79
CA PRO A 277 -21.97 -10.81 -11.24
C PRO A 277 -21.44 -10.90 -12.67
N ALA A 278 -21.85 -9.99 -13.58
CA ALA A 278 -21.36 -9.99 -14.96
C ALA A 278 -19.88 -9.59 -15.03
N PHE A 279 -19.44 -8.61 -14.22
CA PHE A 279 -18.02 -8.26 -14.06
C PHE A 279 -17.20 -9.45 -13.54
N ALA A 280 -17.67 -10.08 -12.46
CA ALA A 280 -17.00 -11.24 -11.88
C ALA A 280 -16.91 -12.42 -12.85
N ALA A 281 -18.00 -12.73 -13.57
CA ALA A 281 -18.03 -13.79 -14.58
C ALA A 281 -17.10 -13.52 -15.77
N ALA A 282 -16.94 -12.25 -16.15
CA ALA A 282 -15.97 -11.84 -17.16
C ALA A 282 -14.51 -11.86 -16.65
N GLY A 283 -14.27 -12.15 -15.37
CA GLY A 283 -12.93 -12.22 -14.79
C GLY A 283 -12.33 -10.84 -14.48
N VAL A 284 -13.17 -9.81 -14.35
CA VAL A 284 -12.78 -8.46 -13.93
C VAL A 284 -13.43 -8.16 -12.57
N PRO A 285 -12.74 -8.41 -11.44
CA PRO A 285 -13.35 -8.27 -10.12
C PRO A 285 -13.89 -6.85 -9.89
N PRO A 286 -15.19 -6.68 -9.57
CA PRO A 286 -15.72 -5.37 -9.21
C PRO A 286 -15.18 -4.94 -7.84
N LEU A 287 -14.89 -3.65 -7.67
CA LEU A 287 -14.36 -3.07 -6.43
C LEU A 287 -15.40 -2.24 -5.69
N SER A 288 -16.14 -1.42 -6.44
CA SER A 288 -17.17 -0.54 -5.90
C SER A 288 -18.30 -0.39 -6.90
N ASN A 289 -19.49 -0.11 -6.39
CA ASN A 289 -20.69 0.15 -7.17
C ASN A 289 -21.44 1.31 -6.51
N PHE A 290 -21.87 2.27 -7.32
CA PHE A 290 -22.46 3.50 -6.81
C PHE A 290 -23.43 4.13 -7.79
N ALA A 291 -24.43 4.83 -7.27
CA ALA A 291 -25.25 5.75 -8.03
C ALA A 291 -24.53 7.10 -8.18
N ARG A 292 -24.78 7.78 -9.29
CA ARG A 292 -24.27 9.12 -9.60
C ARG A 292 -25.38 9.97 -10.19
N LYS A 293 -25.42 11.26 -9.85
CA LYS A 293 -26.40 12.18 -10.42
C LYS A 293 -26.07 12.50 -11.89
N GLU A 294 -27.07 12.51 -12.75
CA GLU A 294 -26.95 12.84 -14.17
C GLU A 294 -28.10 13.77 -14.57
N GLY A 295 -27.84 15.09 -14.53
CA GLY A 295 -28.88 16.10 -14.70
C GLY A 295 -29.91 16.03 -13.56
N ASN A 296 -31.17 15.78 -13.90
CA ASN A 296 -32.27 15.59 -12.95
C ASN A 296 -32.51 14.12 -12.57
N ASP A 297 -31.84 13.20 -13.26
CA ASP A 297 -31.93 11.76 -13.04
C ASP A 297 -30.65 11.23 -12.38
N TYR A 298 -30.57 9.92 -12.25
CA TYR A 298 -29.45 9.17 -11.70
C TYR A 298 -28.98 8.12 -12.69
N SER A 299 -27.68 7.91 -12.75
CA SER A 299 -27.06 6.75 -13.41
C SER A 299 -26.20 6.01 -12.39
N PHE A 300 -25.45 5.01 -12.82
CA PHE A 300 -24.56 4.27 -11.94
C PHE A 300 -23.17 4.10 -12.52
N GLY A 301 -22.21 3.87 -11.64
CA GLY A 301 -20.85 3.48 -11.98
C GLY A 301 -20.40 2.23 -11.23
N VAL A 302 -19.44 1.53 -11.82
CA VAL A 302 -18.76 0.38 -11.22
C VAL A 302 -17.26 0.54 -11.41
N ASP A 303 -16.50 0.56 -10.32
CA ASP A 303 -15.04 0.44 -10.37
C ASP A 303 -14.66 -1.04 -10.39
N PHE A 304 -13.67 -1.44 -11.17
CA PHE A 304 -13.24 -2.83 -11.31
C PHE A 304 -11.74 -2.97 -11.63
N LEU A 305 -11.18 -4.15 -11.34
CA LEU A 305 -9.79 -4.49 -11.65
C LEU A 305 -9.64 -5.07 -13.05
N VAL A 306 -8.64 -4.57 -13.79
CA VAL A 306 -8.18 -5.13 -15.06
C VAL A 306 -6.70 -5.47 -14.97
N VAL A 307 -6.29 -6.58 -15.59
CA VAL A 307 -4.86 -6.94 -15.66
C VAL A 307 -4.19 -6.09 -16.74
N ASN A 308 -3.03 -5.54 -16.45
CA ASN A 308 -2.22 -4.82 -17.42
C ASN A 308 -1.40 -5.79 -18.27
N ILE A 309 -1.63 -5.75 -19.59
CA ILE A 309 -0.83 -6.47 -20.59
C ILE A 309 0.16 -5.48 -21.18
N TYR A 310 1.45 -5.73 -20.94
CA TYR A 310 2.50 -4.90 -21.46
C TYR A 310 3.06 -5.45 -22.78
N GLN A 311 3.02 -4.65 -23.83
CA GLN A 311 3.52 -4.96 -25.16
C GLN A 311 4.49 -3.89 -25.68
N GLN A 312 5.14 -4.11 -26.83
CA GLN A 312 6.13 -3.17 -27.37
C GLN A 312 5.56 -1.75 -27.64
N GLY A 313 4.25 -1.64 -27.89
CA GLY A 313 3.56 -0.36 -28.12
C GLY A 313 2.90 0.29 -26.91
N GLY A 314 3.03 -0.26 -25.70
CA GLY A 314 2.43 0.31 -24.48
C GLY A 314 1.78 -0.71 -23.55
N VAL A 315 0.83 -0.23 -22.75
CA VAL A 315 0.04 -1.05 -21.82
C VAL A 315 -1.39 -1.07 -22.33
N ILE A 316 -1.95 -2.27 -22.48
CA ILE A 316 -3.38 -2.45 -22.77
C ILE A 316 -4.03 -3.22 -21.61
N PRO A 317 -5.29 -2.93 -21.26
CA PRO A 317 -5.98 -3.71 -20.25
C PRO A 317 -6.38 -5.08 -20.82
N SER A 318 -6.43 -6.10 -19.97
CA SER A 318 -6.85 -7.46 -20.35
C SER A 318 -8.32 -7.56 -20.72
N ALA A 319 -9.10 -6.57 -20.33
CA ALA A 319 -10.49 -6.42 -20.71
C ALA A 319 -10.85 -4.94 -20.77
N ALA A 320 -11.79 -4.59 -21.64
CA ALA A 320 -12.35 -3.26 -21.77
C ALA A 320 -13.87 -3.35 -21.83
N VAL A 321 -14.54 -2.27 -21.46
CA VAL A 321 -15.96 -2.11 -21.77
C VAL A 321 -16.08 -1.58 -23.18
N GLU A 322 -16.79 -2.32 -24.03
CA GLU A 322 -17.14 -1.90 -25.38
C GLU A 322 -18.64 -1.67 -25.49
N THR A 323 -19.01 -0.84 -26.47
CA THR A 323 -20.40 -0.50 -26.75
C THR A 323 -20.77 -0.96 -28.15
N TYR A 324 -21.77 -1.82 -28.24
CA TYR A 324 -22.48 -2.06 -29.49
C TYR A 324 -23.55 -0.99 -29.67
N GLN A 325 -23.51 -0.27 -30.80
CA GLN A 325 -24.56 0.67 -31.19
C GLN A 325 -25.38 0.04 -32.32
N ALA A 326 -26.69 -0.07 -32.14
CA ALA A 326 -27.55 -0.57 -33.20
C ALA A 326 -27.54 0.39 -34.40
N PRO A 327 -27.30 -0.10 -35.64
CA PRO A 327 -27.38 0.72 -36.83
C PRO A 327 -28.84 1.01 -37.24
N GLU A 328 -29.77 0.19 -36.75
CA GLU A 328 -31.20 0.29 -37.04
C GLU A 328 -31.89 1.32 -36.15
N THR A 329 -32.94 1.92 -36.70
CA THR A 329 -33.86 2.79 -35.97
C THR A 329 -35.27 2.21 -35.97
N PHE A 330 -35.96 2.37 -34.86
CA PHE A 330 -37.31 1.85 -34.62
C PHE A 330 -38.30 3.01 -34.51
N THR A 331 -39.55 2.78 -34.93
CA THR A 331 -40.60 3.78 -34.81
C THR A 331 -41.04 3.95 -33.36
N PHE A 332 -41.07 2.86 -32.59
CA PHE A 332 -41.52 2.84 -31.20
C PHE A 332 -40.40 2.44 -30.22
N ASP A 333 -40.40 3.06 -29.03
CA ASP A 333 -39.49 2.73 -27.93
C ASP A 333 -39.60 1.25 -27.51
N SER A 334 -40.81 0.69 -27.52
CA SER A 334 -41.06 -0.71 -27.18
C SER A 334 -40.37 -1.69 -28.14
N GLU A 335 -40.31 -1.36 -29.43
CA GLU A 335 -39.62 -2.17 -30.44
C GLU A 335 -38.10 -2.12 -30.23
N ALA A 336 -37.55 -0.93 -29.99
CA ALA A 336 -36.14 -0.76 -29.67
C ALA A 336 -35.75 -1.52 -28.40
N ARG A 337 -36.57 -1.47 -27.34
CA ARG A 337 -36.35 -2.24 -26.09
C ARG A 337 -36.37 -3.74 -26.31
N LYS A 338 -37.31 -4.23 -27.13
CA LYS A 338 -37.39 -5.66 -27.46
C LYS A 338 -36.13 -6.11 -28.21
N ALA A 339 -35.73 -5.38 -29.26
CA ALA A 339 -34.53 -5.68 -30.03
C ALA A 339 -33.26 -5.60 -29.18
N MET A 340 -33.17 -4.62 -28.28
CA MET A 340 -32.08 -4.48 -27.32
C MET A 340 -31.98 -5.69 -26.38
N ALA A 341 -33.10 -6.15 -25.82
CA ALA A 341 -33.14 -7.32 -24.93
C ALA A 341 -32.73 -8.61 -25.66
N GLU A 342 -33.20 -8.81 -26.89
CA GLU A 342 -32.78 -9.93 -27.75
C GLU A 342 -31.28 -9.88 -28.05
N LYS A 343 -30.74 -8.69 -28.37
CA LYS A 343 -29.31 -8.51 -28.61
C LYS A 343 -28.48 -8.76 -27.34
N ALA A 344 -28.90 -8.24 -26.19
CA ALA A 344 -28.22 -8.46 -24.92
C ALA A 344 -28.22 -9.95 -24.53
N ALA A 345 -29.32 -10.67 -24.78
CA ALA A 345 -29.39 -12.12 -24.57
C ALA A 345 -28.41 -12.87 -25.49
N ALA A 346 -28.33 -12.48 -26.77
CA ALA A 346 -27.37 -13.06 -27.71
C ALA A 346 -25.92 -12.82 -27.29
N PHE A 347 -25.58 -11.62 -26.78
CA PHE A 347 -24.25 -11.31 -26.26
C PHE A 347 -23.89 -12.19 -25.07
N ASN A 348 -24.79 -12.28 -24.08
CA ASN A 348 -24.58 -13.16 -22.93
C ASN A 348 -24.44 -14.64 -23.33
N ALA A 349 -25.24 -15.11 -24.29
CA ALA A 349 -25.13 -16.47 -24.84
C ALA A 349 -23.80 -16.72 -25.57
N ALA A 350 -23.22 -15.67 -26.18
CA ALA A 350 -21.89 -15.70 -26.78
C ALA A 350 -20.74 -15.54 -25.76
N GLY A 351 -21.05 -15.43 -24.46
CA GLY A 351 -20.07 -15.23 -23.39
C GLY A 351 -19.56 -13.80 -23.25
N LEU A 352 -20.20 -12.83 -23.92
CA LEU A 352 -19.95 -11.40 -23.73
C LEU A 352 -20.83 -10.91 -22.59
N GLY A 353 -20.22 -10.68 -21.42
CA GLY A 353 -20.94 -10.24 -20.23
C GLY A 353 -21.53 -8.84 -20.43
N VAL A 354 -22.86 -8.76 -20.59
CA VAL A 354 -23.58 -7.49 -20.74
C VAL A 354 -23.69 -6.80 -19.39
N ILE A 355 -23.26 -5.54 -19.34
CA ILE A 355 -23.19 -4.73 -18.11
C ILE A 355 -24.02 -3.45 -18.17
N GLY A 356 -24.55 -3.11 -19.33
CA GLY A 356 -25.51 -2.03 -19.48
C GLY A 356 -26.18 -2.05 -20.84
N SER A 357 -27.28 -1.34 -20.93
CA SER A 357 -28.02 -1.22 -22.20
C SER A 357 -28.96 -0.03 -22.12
N ALA A 358 -29.01 0.80 -23.16
CA ALA A 358 -29.85 1.99 -23.18
C ALA A 358 -30.57 2.14 -24.52
N VAL A 359 -31.81 2.60 -24.47
CA VAL A 359 -32.56 3.08 -25.65
C VAL A 359 -32.48 4.60 -25.67
N THR A 360 -32.16 5.17 -26.82
CA THR A 360 -32.09 6.61 -27.04
C THR A 360 -32.87 7.00 -28.29
N GLY A 361 -33.21 8.27 -28.42
CA GLY A 361 -33.94 8.80 -29.57
C GLY A 361 -35.29 9.41 -29.18
N SER A 362 -36.12 9.62 -30.19
CA SER A 362 -37.43 10.26 -30.06
C SER A 362 -38.45 9.55 -30.96
N ILE A 363 -39.72 9.95 -30.83
CA ILE A 363 -40.84 9.35 -31.59
C ILE A 363 -40.48 9.27 -33.08
N GLY A 364 -40.55 8.06 -33.64
CA GLY A 364 -40.24 7.78 -35.04
C GLY A 364 -38.76 7.47 -35.34
N SER A 365 -37.86 7.57 -34.36
CA SER A 365 -36.42 7.30 -34.53
C SER A 365 -35.75 6.92 -33.20
N TYR A 366 -36.07 5.74 -32.67
CA TYR A 366 -35.41 5.14 -31.51
C TYR A 366 -34.26 4.23 -31.94
N THR A 367 -33.15 4.20 -31.20
CA THR A 367 -32.05 3.24 -31.36
C THR A 367 -31.62 2.71 -30.00
N TYR A 368 -30.76 1.70 -29.95
CA TYR A 368 -30.27 1.13 -28.70
C TYR A 368 -28.77 0.91 -28.71
N SER A 369 -28.20 0.87 -27.52
CA SER A 369 -26.82 0.44 -27.28
C SER A 369 -26.76 -0.65 -26.22
N VAL A 370 -25.72 -1.50 -26.32
CA VAL A 370 -25.42 -2.55 -25.34
C VAL A 370 -23.95 -2.42 -24.95
N ASP A 371 -23.70 -2.28 -23.66
CA ASP A 371 -22.36 -2.27 -23.07
C ASP A 371 -21.99 -3.66 -22.58
N TYR A 372 -20.82 -4.12 -23.00
CA TYR A 372 -20.33 -5.47 -22.69
C TYR A 372 -18.83 -5.48 -22.40
N ILE A 373 -18.39 -6.49 -21.66
CA ILE A 373 -16.97 -6.68 -21.33
C ILE A 373 -16.32 -7.50 -22.44
N ALA A 374 -15.40 -6.88 -23.17
CA ALA A 374 -14.56 -7.51 -24.18
C ALA A 374 -13.19 -7.86 -23.59
N LYS A 375 -12.69 -9.09 -23.81
CA LYS A 375 -11.34 -9.50 -23.38
C LYS A 375 -10.33 -9.21 -24.49
N ALA A 376 -9.16 -8.71 -24.12
CA ALA A 376 -8.06 -8.52 -25.05
C ALA A 376 -7.67 -9.87 -25.69
N GLY A 377 -7.70 -9.95 -27.03
CA GLY A 377 -7.38 -11.15 -27.80
C GLY A 377 -8.53 -12.14 -27.99
N ALA A 378 -9.71 -11.92 -27.40
CA ALA A 378 -10.93 -12.60 -27.83
C ALA A 378 -11.45 -11.86 -29.07
N ASN A 379 -11.69 -12.60 -30.16
CA ASN A 379 -12.19 -12.06 -31.43
C ASN A 379 -13.31 -11.04 -31.17
N ALA A 380 -13.02 -9.76 -31.47
CA ALA A 380 -14.08 -8.77 -31.59
C ALA A 380 -15.08 -9.30 -32.63
N PRO A 381 -16.40 -9.22 -32.40
CA PRO A 381 -17.34 -9.46 -33.48
C PRO A 381 -16.94 -8.55 -34.65
N LEU A 382 -16.75 -9.16 -35.83
CA LEU A 382 -16.47 -8.43 -37.06
C LEU A 382 -17.50 -7.30 -37.19
N ARG A 383 -16.99 -6.07 -37.24
CA ARG A 383 -17.80 -4.84 -37.39
C ARG A 383 -18.62 -4.86 -38.66
#